data_AF-A0AAJ2WDD6-F1
#
_entry.id   AF-A0AAJ2WDD6-F1
#
_cell.length_a   1.000
_cell.length_b   1.000
_cell.length_c   1.000
_cell.angle_alpha   90.00
_cell.angle_beta   90.00
_cell.angle_gamma   90.00
#
_symmetry.space_group_name_H-M   'P 1'
#
loop_
_entity.id
_entity.type
_entity.pdbx_description
1 polymer ?
#
loop_
_entity_poly.entity_id
_entity_poly.type
_entity_poly.pdbx_seq_one_letter_code
_entity_poly.pdbx_strand_id
1 'polypeptide(L)'
;MKTKVPHNVLTISEMTKRPNKIRAEVIDIDNIVLDDELIKKLRASKSMFNKSTYVQILCGGIRYNVEGVDRLKNGKYRITLISPEFYATLTGAPGENVNLVKLAAIS
;
A
#
# COMPACT_ATOMS: atom_id res chain seq x y z
N MET A 1 50.70 8.36 -0.89
CA MET A 1 49.46 9.15 -1.10
C MET A 1 48.30 8.28 -0.62
N LYS A 2 47.71 8.56 0.56
CA LYS A 2 46.63 7.73 1.14
C LYS A 2 45.29 8.23 0.59
N THR A 3 44.67 7.47 -0.30
CA THR A 3 43.30 7.72 -0.76
C THR A 3 42.35 7.46 0.41
N LYS A 4 41.85 8.54 1.03
CA LYS A 4 40.73 8.49 1.97
C LYS A 4 39.47 8.13 1.17
N VAL A 5 39.00 6.90 1.31
CA VAL A 5 37.68 6.49 0.82
C VAL A 5 36.63 7.22 1.66
N PRO A 6 35.68 7.96 1.06
CA PRO A 6 34.65 8.65 1.82
C PRO A 6 33.74 7.63 2.54
N HIS A 7 33.47 7.91 3.82
CA HIS A 7 32.73 7.05 4.76
C HIS A 7 31.26 6.74 4.41
N ASN A 8 30.76 7.15 3.23
CA ASN A 8 29.34 7.07 2.87
C ASN A 8 29.07 6.36 1.54
N VAL A 9 29.94 5.46 1.11
CA VAL A 9 29.57 4.51 0.05
C VAL A 9 29.10 3.22 0.71
N LEU A 10 27.92 3.28 1.33
CA LEU A 10 27.11 2.08 1.48
C LEU A 10 26.70 1.68 0.06
N THR A 11 27.54 0.86 -0.58
CA THR A 11 27.22 0.26 -1.87
C THR A 11 25.87 -0.44 -1.72
N ILE A 12 24.98 -0.23 -2.69
CA ILE A 12 23.64 -0.83 -2.78
C ILE A 12 23.67 -2.36 -2.52
N SER A 13 24.83 -3.01 -2.71
CA SER A 13 25.10 -4.42 -2.41
C SER A 13 25.10 -4.81 -0.93
N GLU A 14 25.31 -3.90 0.03
CA GLU A 14 25.25 -4.23 1.47
C GLU A 14 23.81 -4.15 2.01
N MET A 15 23.00 -3.21 1.51
CA MET A 15 21.59 -3.10 1.88
C MET A 15 20.75 -4.28 1.40
N THR A 16 21.15 -4.92 0.30
CA THR A 16 20.46 -6.07 -0.31
C THR A 16 20.76 -7.41 0.35
N LYS A 17 21.73 -7.48 1.28
CA LYS A 17 22.10 -8.72 2.00
C LYS A 17 21.23 -9.02 3.21
N ARG A 18 20.46 -8.06 3.72
CA ARG A 18 19.48 -8.34 4.77
C ARG A 18 18.26 -8.96 4.10
N PRO A 19 17.79 -10.15 4.51
CA PRO A 19 16.51 -10.66 4.04
C PRO A 19 15.45 -9.64 4.44
N ASN A 20 15.00 -8.86 3.47
CA ASN A 20 13.90 -7.93 3.66
C ASN A 20 12.66 -8.81 3.78
N LYS A 21 12.33 -9.23 5.01
CA LYS A 21 11.15 -10.04 5.33
C LYS A 21 9.93 -9.13 5.22
N ILE A 22 9.61 -8.72 3.99
CA ILE A 22 8.41 -7.96 3.67
C ILE A 22 7.24 -8.94 3.69
N ARG A 23 6.27 -8.69 4.55
CA ARG A 23 5.02 -9.46 4.68
C ARG A 23 3.87 -8.66 4.11
N ALA A 24 2.99 -9.32 3.37
CA ALA A 24 1.72 -8.75 2.95
C ALA A 24 0.64 -9.19 3.94
N GLU A 25 -0.05 -8.23 4.55
CA GLU A 25 -1.31 -8.46 5.24
C GLU A 25 -2.43 -8.35 4.19
N VAL A 26 -3.15 -9.43 3.95
CA VAL A 26 -4.21 -9.48 2.94
C VAL A 26 -5.55 -9.36 3.64
N ILE A 27 -6.34 -8.36 3.28
CA ILE A 27 -7.66 -8.11 3.84
C ILE A 27 -8.69 -8.26 2.72
N ASP A 28 -9.72 -9.06 2.96
CA ASP A 28 -10.85 -9.18 2.04
C ASP A 28 -11.70 -7.90 2.09
N ILE A 29 -12.09 -7.38 0.93
CA ILE A 29 -12.92 -6.17 0.80
C ILE A 29 -14.18 -6.23 1.65
N ASP A 30 -14.82 -7.41 1.75
CA ASP A 30 -16.08 -7.59 2.49
C ASP A 30 -15.88 -7.47 4.01
N ASN A 31 -14.65 -7.60 4.49
CA ASN A 31 -14.28 -7.50 5.91
C ASN A 31 -13.70 -6.13 6.28
N ILE A 32 -13.62 -5.19 5.34
CA ILE A 32 -13.04 -3.88 5.60
C ILE A 32 -14.10 -2.94 6.18
N VAL A 33 -13.94 -2.65 7.47
CA VAL A 33 -14.52 -1.47 8.13
C VAL A 33 -13.43 -0.41 8.23
N LEU A 34 -13.66 0.79 7.71
CA LEU A 34 -12.65 1.84 7.81
C LEU A 34 -12.60 2.42 9.22
N ASP A 35 -11.48 2.24 9.90
CA ASP A 35 -11.16 2.98 11.11
C ASP A 35 -9.87 3.81 10.93
N ASP A 36 -9.58 4.67 11.89
CA ASP A 36 -8.41 5.53 11.85
C ASP A 36 -7.08 4.75 11.87
N GLU A 37 -7.05 3.54 12.43
CA GLU A 37 -5.85 2.70 12.47
C GLU A 37 -5.60 2.07 11.09
N LEU A 38 -6.62 1.51 10.47
CA LEU A 38 -6.58 0.96 9.13
C LEU A 38 -6.24 2.03 8.10
N ILE A 39 -6.84 3.23 8.19
CA ILE A 39 -6.50 4.35 7.29
C ILE A 39 -5.01 4.70 7.39
N LYS A 40 -4.43 4.73 8.61
CA LYS A 40 -2.98 4.95 8.80
C LYS A 40 -2.16 3.82 8.18
N LYS A 41 -2.57 2.55 8.36
CA LYS A 41 -1.90 1.38 7.75
C LYS A 41 -1.94 1.44 6.23
N LEU A 42 -3.09 1.73 5.64
CA LEU A 42 -3.28 1.83 4.19
C LEU A 42 -2.43 2.97 3.60
N ARG A 43 -2.46 4.18 4.19
CA ARG A 43 -1.62 5.31 3.79
C ARG A 43 -0.14 4.97 3.79
N ALA A 44 0.29 4.31 4.86
CA ALA A 44 1.68 3.95 5.00
C ALA A 44 2.06 2.81 4.03
N SER A 45 1.12 1.96 3.60
CA SER A 45 1.38 0.83 2.68
C SER A 45 1.73 1.27 1.25
N LYS A 46 1.49 2.54 0.89
CA LYS A 46 1.93 3.13 -0.37
C LYS A 46 3.44 3.03 -0.59
N SER A 47 4.25 3.14 0.48
CA SER A 47 5.71 3.12 0.39
C SER A 47 6.26 1.74 0.80
N MET A 48 6.36 0.81 -0.17
CA MET A 48 6.91 -0.53 0.06
C MET A 48 8.43 -0.51 0.36
N PHE A 49 9.13 0.55 -0.01
CA PHE A 49 10.60 0.61 0.00
C PHE A 49 11.24 0.52 1.38
N ASN A 50 10.52 0.86 2.46
CA ASN A 50 11.07 0.88 3.83
C ASN A 50 10.26 0.06 4.84
N LYS A 51 9.42 -0.87 4.38
CA LYS A 51 8.46 -1.56 5.26
C LYS A 51 8.66 -3.06 5.32
N SER A 52 8.62 -3.58 6.54
CA SER A 52 8.53 -5.01 6.83
C SER A 52 7.12 -5.57 6.63
N THR A 53 6.08 -4.73 6.64
CA THR A 53 4.69 -5.16 6.40
C THR A 53 3.91 -4.11 5.61
N TYR A 54 3.12 -4.54 4.62
CA TYR A 54 2.19 -3.70 3.85
C TYR A 54 0.82 -4.39 3.69
N VAL A 55 -0.22 -3.60 3.45
CA VAL A 55 -1.59 -4.10 3.27
C VAL A 55 -1.89 -4.30 1.79
N GLN A 56 -2.49 -5.45 1.46
CA GLN A 56 -3.13 -5.74 0.20
C GLN A 56 -4.63 -5.94 0.42
N ILE A 57 -5.42 -5.49 -0.54
CA ILE A 57 -6.86 -5.71 -0.53
C ILE A 57 -7.19 -6.80 -1.54
N LEU A 58 -7.89 -7.85 -1.09
CA LEU A 58 -8.45 -8.88 -1.96
C LEU A 58 -9.85 -8.45 -2.39
N CYS A 59 -10.08 -8.32 -3.69
CA CYS A 59 -11.37 -7.93 -4.26
C CYS A 59 -11.61 -8.75 -5.53
N GLY A 60 -12.73 -9.48 -5.59
CA GLY A 60 -13.06 -10.32 -6.76
C GLY A 60 -12.02 -11.40 -7.08
N GLY A 61 -11.31 -11.91 -6.05
CA GLY A 61 -10.23 -12.89 -6.21
C GLY A 61 -8.88 -12.31 -6.64
N ILE A 62 -8.79 -10.99 -6.87
CA ILE A 62 -7.56 -10.31 -7.27
C ILE A 62 -6.97 -9.56 -6.08
N ARG A 63 -5.65 -9.65 -5.89
CA ARG A 63 -4.92 -8.90 -4.87
C ARG A 63 -4.47 -7.55 -5.42
N TYR A 64 -4.82 -6.49 -4.71
CA TYR A 64 -4.43 -5.13 -5.04
C TYR A 64 -3.49 -4.56 -3.98
N ASN A 65 -2.48 -3.85 -4.45
CA ASN A 65 -1.66 -2.97 -3.61
C ASN A 65 -2.36 -1.63 -3.43
N VAL A 66 -2.13 -0.99 -2.29
CA VAL A 66 -2.63 0.36 -2.03
C VAL A 66 -1.72 1.38 -2.69
N GLU A 67 -2.25 2.16 -3.64
CA GLU A 67 -1.52 3.22 -4.33
C GLU A 67 -1.79 4.60 -3.70
N GLY A 68 -2.99 4.82 -3.17
CA GLY A 68 -3.42 6.12 -2.65
C GLY A 68 -4.57 6.01 -1.65
N VAL A 69 -4.60 6.94 -0.69
CA VAL A 69 -5.67 7.05 0.31
C VAL A 69 -5.94 8.52 0.59
N ASP A 70 -6.96 9.06 -0.06
CA ASP A 70 -7.30 10.48 -0.04
C ASP A 70 -8.60 10.73 0.73
N ARG A 71 -8.65 11.82 1.50
CA ARG A 71 -9.89 12.25 2.17
C ARG A 71 -10.68 13.16 1.22
N LEU A 72 -11.93 12.82 0.97
CA LEU A 72 -12.85 13.58 0.13
C LEU A 72 -13.54 14.70 0.93
N LYS A 73 -14.07 15.69 0.22
CA LYS A 73 -14.76 16.86 0.82
C LYS A 73 -15.98 16.48 1.66
N ASN A 74 -16.62 15.36 1.35
CA ASN A 74 -17.78 14.82 2.08
C ASN A 74 -17.38 13.99 3.33
N GLY A 75 -16.11 14.00 3.73
CA GLY A 75 -15.63 13.25 4.89
C GLY A 75 -15.31 11.77 4.62
N LYS A 76 -15.71 11.22 3.46
CA LYS A 76 -15.35 9.86 3.04
C LYS A 76 -13.89 9.78 2.61
N TYR A 77 -13.37 8.56 2.58
CA TYR A 77 -12.06 8.24 2.03
C TYR A 77 -12.21 7.63 0.65
N ARG A 78 -11.29 7.96 -0.25
CA ARG A 78 -11.06 7.29 -1.52
C ARG A 78 -9.77 6.49 -1.39
N ILE A 79 -9.86 5.19 -1.64
CA ILE A 79 -8.71 4.28 -1.61
C ILE A 79 -8.47 3.81 -3.04
N THR A 80 -7.29 4.12 -3.53
CA THR A 80 -6.83 3.71 -4.85
C THR A 80 -6.04 2.43 -4.73
N LEU A 81 -6.42 1.46 -5.55
CA LEU A 81 -5.90 0.12 -5.57
C LEU A 81 -5.34 -0.22 -6.95
N ILE A 82 -4.16 -0.82 -6.98
CA ILE A 82 -3.48 -1.21 -8.20
C ILE A 82 -3.01 -2.65 -8.15
N SER A 83 -3.24 -3.37 -9.24
CA SER A 83 -2.71 -4.69 -9.53
C SER A 83 -2.01 -4.64 -10.90
N PRO A 84 -1.28 -5.69 -11.32
CA PRO A 84 -0.59 -5.67 -12.62
C PRO A 84 -1.50 -5.37 -13.81
N GLU A 85 -2.76 -5.81 -13.76
CA GLU A 85 -3.70 -5.73 -14.89
C GLU A 85 -4.89 -4.80 -14.65
N PHE A 86 -5.16 -4.45 -13.39
CA PHE A 86 -6.36 -3.72 -13.01
C PHE A 86 -6.10 -2.60 -12.02
N TYR A 87 -6.90 -1.55 -12.15
CA TYR A 87 -7.06 -0.48 -11.19
C TYR A 87 -8.44 -0.56 -10.56
N ALA A 88 -8.50 -0.42 -9.24
CA ALA A 88 -9.74 -0.36 -8.49
C ALA A 88 -9.80 0.90 -7.62
N THR A 89 -11.00 1.43 -7.41
CA THR A 89 -11.23 2.56 -6.49
C THR A 89 -12.31 2.18 -5.50
N LEU A 90 -11.97 2.24 -4.22
CA LEU A 90 -12.90 2.04 -3.13
C LEU A 90 -13.26 3.38 -2.49
N THR A 91 -14.46 3.47 -1.92
CA THR A 91 -14.85 4.58 -1.04
C THR A 91 -15.59 4.11 0.20
N GLY A 92 -15.39 4.80 1.32
CA GLY A 92 -16.10 4.53 2.57
C GLY A 92 -15.92 5.66 3.57
N ALA A 93 -16.80 5.75 4.57
CA ALA A 93 -16.62 6.64 5.71
C ALA A 93 -15.99 5.89 6.90
N PRO A 94 -15.36 6.60 7.85
CA PRO A 94 -14.96 5.99 9.12
C PRO A 94 -16.15 5.32 9.82
N GLY A 95 -15.97 4.10 10.30
CA GLY A 95 -17.00 3.24 10.88
C GLY A 95 -17.87 2.49 9.87
N GLU A 96 -17.70 2.72 8.56
CA GLU A 96 -18.48 2.07 7.51
C GLU A 96 -17.63 1.12 6.68
N ASN A 97 -18.33 0.18 6.01
CA ASN A 97 -17.72 -0.67 5.00
C ASN A 97 -17.28 0.14 3.78
N VAL A 98 -16.21 -0.33 3.14
CA VAL A 98 -15.80 0.21 1.84
C VAL A 98 -16.66 -0.35 0.73
N ASN A 99 -16.90 0.47 -0.29
CA ASN A 99 -17.63 0.10 -1.48
C ASN A 99 -16.71 0.23 -2.70
N LEU A 100 -16.73 -0.77 -3.58
CA LEU A 100 -16.08 -0.68 -4.88
C LEU A 100 -16.84 0.29 -5.77
N VAL A 101 -16.17 1.35 -6.21
CA VAL A 101 -16.77 2.42 -7.05
C VAL A 101 -16.35 2.28 -8.51
N LYS A 102 -15.13 1.79 -8.75
CA LYS A 102 -14.59 1.62 -10.10
C LYS A 102 -13.66 0.43 -10.13
N LEU A 103 -13.76 -0.35 -11.20
CA LEU A 103 -12.81 -1.37 -11.60
C LEU A 103 -12.51 -1.18 -13.09
N ALA A 104 -11.25 -1.07 -13.46
CA ALA A 104 -10.83 -0.85 -14.84
C ALA A 104 -9.55 -1.63 -15.15
N ALA A 105 -9.41 -2.15 -16.36
CA ALA A 105 -8.16 -2.73 -16.83
C ALA A 105 -7.12 -1.63 -17.12
N ILE A 106 -5.85 -1.92 -16.87
CA ILE A 106 -4.72 -1.07 -17.24
C ILE A 106 -4.41 -1.41 -18.71
N SER A 107 -4.76 -0.49 -19.62
CA SER A 107 -4.57 -0.65 -21.07
C SER A 107 -3.18 -0.20 -21.52
#